data_AF-A0A538K4A0-F1
#
_entry.id   AF-A0A538K4A0-F1
#
_cell.length_a   1.000
_cell.length_b   1.000
_cell.length_c   1.000
_cell.angle_alpha   90.00
_cell.angle_beta   90.00
_cell.angle_gamma   90.00
#
_symmetry.space_group_name_H-M   'P 1'
#
loop_
_entity.id
_entity.type
_entity.pdbx_description
1 polymer ?
#
loop_
_entity_poly.entity_id
_entity_poly.type
_entity_poly.pdbx_seq_one_letter_code
_entity_poly.pdbx_strand_id
1 'polypeptide(L)'
;MSTRRTRASTAETIDDLVRASSLIFTGTVVAVGRSNLRVLEPRENLVLVRVDSGLRVDPSLGDIRGRVLTTETPKVGELPPGTRAVFFTQSWIHAEE
;
A
#
# COMPACT_ATOMS: atom_id res chain seq x y z
N MET A 1 -0.19 -27.94 -35.95
CA MET A 1 0.01 -26.48 -35.99
C MET A 1 -0.71 -25.90 -34.78
N SER A 2 0.00 -25.69 -33.67
CA SER A 2 -0.58 -25.29 -32.39
C SER A 2 -0.31 -23.80 -32.18
N THR A 3 -1.35 -22.97 -32.30
CA THR A 3 -1.26 -21.52 -32.11
C THR A 3 -1.20 -21.24 -30.62
N ARG A 4 0.00 -20.96 -30.10
CA ARG A 4 0.18 -20.43 -28.73
C ARG A 4 -0.54 -19.07 -28.65
N ARG A 5 -1.65 -19.04 -27.92
CA ARG A 5 -2.22 -17.78 -27.40
C ARG A 5 -1.26 -17.25 -26.33
N THR A 6 -0.42 -16.30 -26.70
CA THR A 6 0.37 -15.51 -25.75
C THR A 6 -0.60 -14.77 -24.84
N ARG A 7 -0.63 -15.11 -23.54
CA ARG A 7 -1.26 -14.27 -22.51
C ARG A 7 -0.48 -12.96 -22.46
N ALA A 8 -1.03 -11.89 -23.04
CA ALA A 8 -0.56 -10.55 -22.75
C ALA A 8 -0.94 -10.24 -21.29
N SER A 9 0.06 -10.14 -20.40
CA SER A 9 -0.12 -9.55 -19.08
C SER A 9 -0.34 -8.05 -19.26
N THR A 10 -1.56 -7.57 -19.10
CA THR A 10 -1.85 -6.13 -19.09
C THR A 10 -1.07 -5.51 -17.93
N ALA A 11 -0.02 -4.75 -18.22
CA ALA A 11 0.61 -3.91 -17.22
C ALA A 11 -0.40 -2.84 -16.81
N GLU A 12 -0.76 -2.78 -15.53
CA GLU A 12 -1.63 -1.74 -15.00
C GLU A 12 -1.00 -0.36 -15.25
N THR A 13 -1.78 0.56 -15.79
CA THR A 13 -1.33 1.94 -15.97
C THR A 13 -1.45 2.71 -14.66
N ILE A 14 -0.72 3.82 -14.51
CA ILE A 14 -0.86 4.70 -13.33
C ILE A 14 -2.32 5.18 -13.19
N ASP A 15 -2.98 5.47 -14.31
CA ASP A 15 -4.38 5.85 -14.35
C ASP A 15 -5.32 4.78 -13.78
N ASP A 16 -5.04 3.50 -14.06
CA ASP A 16 -5.80 2.40 -13.48
C ASP A 16 -5.61 2.32 -11.96
N LEU A 17 -4.37 2.48 -11.49
CA LEU A 17 -4.05 2.49 -10.06
C LEU A 17 -4.71 3.67 -9.33
N VAL A 18 -4.74 4.86 -9.93
CA VAL A 18 -5.41 6.03 -9.37
C VAL A 18 -6.91 5.79 -9.24
N ARG A 19 -7.56 5.24 -10.27
CA ARG A 19 -9.01 4.95 -10.26
C ARG A 19 -9.39 3.88 -9.23
N ALA A 20 -8.55 2.87 -9.05
CA ALA A 20 -8.80 1.79 -8.10
C ALA A 20 -8.51 2.16 -6.64
N SER A 21 -7.80 3.28 -6.39
CA SER A 21 -7.37 3.66 -5.05
C SER A 21 -8.35 4.63 -4.37
N SER A 22 -8.70 4.30 -3.12
CA SER A 22 -9.40 5.25 -2.24
C SER A 22 -8.44 6.16 -1.48
N LEU A 23 -7.19 5.69 -1.26
CA LEU A 23 -6.14 6.39 -0.57
C LEU A 23 -4.83 6.30 -1.36
N ILE A 24 -4.20 7.46 -1.62
CA ILE A 24 -2.93 7.60 -2.31
C ILE A 24 -2.03 8.54 -1.50
N PHE A 25 -0.81 8.11 -1.21
CA PHE A 25 0.14 8.91 -0.43
C PHE A 25 1.58 8.58 -0.80
N THR A 26 2.49 9.53 -0.55
CA THR A 26 3.92 9.25 -0.50
C THR A 26 4.30 8.83 0.91
N GLY A 27 5.16 7.82 1.04
CA GLY A 27 5.58 7.35 2.36
C GLY A 27 6.95 6.68 2.35
N THR A 28 7.44 6.43 3.55
CA THR A 28 8.68 5.70 3.81
C THR A 28 8.37 4.40 4.55
N VAL A 29 8.81 3.26 4.02
CA VAL A 29 8.69 1.97 4.70
C VAL A 29 9.52 1.99 5.99
N VAL A 30 8.91 1.66 7.12
CA VAL A 30 9.59 1.59 8.42
C VAL A 30 9.86 0.15 8.86
N ALA A 31 8.98 -0.79 8.53
CA ALA A 31 9.14 -2.19 8.85
C ALA A 31 8.35 -3.09 7.89
N VAL A 32 8.79 -4.34 7.76
CA VAL A 32 8.10 -5.41 7.02
C VAL A 32 7.78 -6.55 7.99
N GLY A 33 6.71 -7.28 7.75
CA GLY A 33 6.31 -8.39 8.60
C GLY A 33 5.68 -7.94 9.92
N ARG A 34 5.18 -6.70 10.01
CA ARG A 34 4.72 -6.07 11.26
C ARG A 34 3.40 -5.32 11.05
N SER A 35 2.63 -5.21 12.13
CA SER A 35 1.38 -4.46 12.24
C SER A 35 1.45 -3.52 13.44
N ASN A 36 0.86 -2.33 13.33
CA ASN A 36 0.63 -1.41 14.45
C ASN A 36 -0.79 -1.52 15.03
N LEU A 37 -1.59 -2.44 14.50
CA LEU A 37 -2.96 -2.70 14.95
C LEU A 37 -2.95 -3.95 15.84
N ARG A 38 -3.50 -3.84 17.05
CA ARG A 38 -3.56 -4.97 18.00
C ARG A 38 -4.39 -6.15 17.48
N VAL A 39 -5.42 -5.85 16.69
CA VAL A 39 -6.34 -6.84 16.12
C VAL A 39 -5.77 -7.59 14.92
N LEU A 40 -4.65 -7.13 14.36
CA LEU A 40 -4.04 -7.73 13.18
C LEU A 40 -2.67 -8.31 13.54
N GLU A 41 -2.59 -9.64 13.51
CA GLU A 41 -1.34 -10.35 13.75
C GLU A 41 -0.28 -10.00 12.69
N PRO A 42 1.00 -9.91 13.08
CA PRO A 42 2.11 -9.73 12.14
C PRO A 42 2.17 -10.85 11.09
N ARG A 43 2.32 -10.48 9.81
CA ARG A 43 2.47 -11.41 8.66
C ARG A 43 3.41 -10.82 7.62
N GLU A 44 4.07 -11.66 6.84
CA GLU A 44 5.13 -11.26 5.89
C GLU A 44 4.69 -10.25 4.82
N ASN A 45 3.41 -10.25 4.47
CA ASN A 45 2.82 -9.32 3.52
C ASN A 45 2.40 -7.98 4.12
N LEU A 46 2.57 -7.78 5.43
CA LEU A 46 2.32 -6.50 6.09
C LEU A 46 3.55 -5.61 6.07
N VAL A 47 3.31 -4.35 5.77
CA VAL A 47 4.33 -3.31 5.73
C VAL A 47 3.83 -2.13 6.56
N LEU A 48 4.69 -1.64 7.44
CA LEU A 48 4.48 -0.38 8.14
C LEU A 48 5.08 0.75 7.32
N VAL A 49 4.27 1.77 7.02
CA VAL A 49 4.68 2.92 6.21
C VAL A 49 4.41 4.21 6.98
N ARG A 50 5.43 5.04 7.18
CA ARG A 50 5.25 6.40 7.66
C ARG A 50 4.81 7.27 6.48
N VAL A 51 3.69 7.97 6.64
CA VAL A 51 3.17 8.87 5.61
C VAL A 51 4.01 10.15 5.58
N ASP A 52 4.57 10.47 4.42
CA ASP A 52 5.30 11.71 4.18
C ASP A 52 4.35 12.83 3.68
N SER A 53 3.38 12.48 2.82
CA SER A 53 2.33 13.39 2.29
C SER A 53 1.15 12.63 1.71
N GLY A 54 -0.08 13.10 1.95
CA GLY A 54 -1.27 12.61 1.26
C GLY A 54 -1.41 13.21 -0.13
N LEU A 55 -1.82 12.41 -1.12
CA LEU A 55 -2.15 12.85 -2.49
C LEU A 55 -3.64 12.73 -2.77
N ARG A 56 -4.27 11.65 -2.27
CA ARG A 56 -5.72 11.44 -2.24
C ARG A 56 -6.04 10.81 -0.89
N VAL A 57 -6.75 11.52 -0.04
CA VAL A 57 -7.09 11.07 1.31
C VAL A 57 -8.55 11.39 1.56
N ASP A 58 -9.27 10.48 2.21
CA ASP A 58 -10.63 10.78 2.66
C ASP A 58 -10.57 11.90 3.72
N PRO A 59 -11.33 13.01 3.56
CA PRO A 59 -11.32 14.11 4.52
C PRO A 59 -11.61 13.71 5.97
N SER A 60 -12.37 12.63 6.19
CA SER A 60 -12.69 12.10 7.53
C SER A 60 -11.45 11.62 8.29
N LEU A 61 -10.37 11.27 7.60
CA LEU A 61 -9.12 10.81 8.21
C LEU A 61 -8.28 11.96 8.79
N GLY A 62 -8.64 13.22 8.45
CA GLY A 62 -7.88 14.40 8.83
C GLY A 62 -6.44 14.38 8.30
N ASP A 63 -5.53 15.04 9.02
CA ASP A 63 -4.11 15.01 8.66
C ASP A 63 -3.47 13.67 9.06
N ILE A 64 -3.08 12.90 8.05
CA ILE A 64 -2.39 11.61 8.19
C ILE A 64 -0.87 11.74 8.09
N ARG A 65 -0.33 12.94 7.84
CA ARG A 65 1.12 13.15 7.72
C ARG A 65 1.84 12.75 9.01
N GLY A 66 2.96 12.04 8.86
CA GLY A 66 3.76 11.54 9.98
C GLY A 66 3.18 10.30 10.68
N ARG A 67 1.93 9.92 10.41
CA ARG A 67 1.34 8.68 10.95
C ARG A 67 1.98 7.45 10.32
N VAL A 68 1.99 6.36 11.07
CA VAL A 68 2.40 5.03 10.58
C VAL A 68 1.15 4.23 10.25
N LEU A 69 1.07 3.73 9.01
CA LEU A 69 -0.03 2.90 8.54
C LEU A 69 0.44 1.46 8.34
N THR A 70 -0.40 0.49 8.69
CA THR A 70 -0.23 -0.89 8.26
C THR A 70 -0.88 -1.07 6.89
N THR A 71 -0.11 -1.56 5.92
CA THR A 71 -0.56 -1.84 4.55
C THR A 71 -0.21 -3.27 4.16
N GLU A 72 -1.08 -3.92 3.39
CA GLU A 72 -0.77 -5.19 2.74
C GLU A 72 -0.10 -4.95 1.38
N THR A 73 0.88 -5.79 1.05
CA THR A 73 1.51 -5.79 -0.28
C THR A 73 1.52 -7.20 -0.88
N PRO A 74 1.15 -7.36 -2.17
CA PRO A 74 1.34 -8.63 -2.87
C PRO A 74 2.82 -8.92 -3.21
N LYS A 75 3.69 -7.91 -3.08
CA LYS A 75 5.10 -7.95 -3.47
C LYS A 75 6.02 -8.07 -2.26
N VAL A 76 5.93 -9.20 -1.56
CA VAL A 76 6.76 -9.49 -0.39
C VAL A 76 8.24 -9.43 -0.78
N GLY A 77 9.04 -8.67 -0.03
CA GLY A 77 10.48 -8.53 -0.27
C GLY A 77 10.89 -7.39 -1.22
N GLU A 78 9.95 -6.77 -1.95
CA GLU A 78 10.26 -5.64 -2.85
C GLU A 78 10.29 -4.27 -2.14
N LEU A 79 9.89 -4.23 -0.86
CA LEU A 79 9.74 -3.00 -0.08
C LEU A 79 10.59 -3.05 1.22
N PRO A 80 11.94 -3.02 1.14
CA PRO A 80 12.77 -3.01 2.33
C PRO A 80 12.59 -1.73 3.17
N PRO A 81 12.84 -1.75 4.49
CA PRO A 81 12.84 -0.55 5.32
C PRO A 81 13.71 0.57 4.74
N GLY A 82 13.24 1.81 4.83
CA GLY A 82 13.85 2.99 4.23
C GLY A 82 13.39 3.30 2.80
N THR A 83 12.68 2.37 2.14
CA THR A 83 12.15 2.60 0.79
C THR A 83 11.12 3.73 0.78
N ARG A 84 11.30 4.69 -0.12
CA ARG A 84 10.35 5.77 -0.38
C ARG A 84 9.60 5.49 -1.67
N ALA A 85 8.27 5.55 -1.61
CA ALA A 85 7.42 5.25 -2.75
C ALA A 85 6.10 6.03 -2.69
N VAL A 86 5.37 5.99 -3.82
CA VAL A 86 3.94 6.33 -3.87
C VAL A 86 3.15 5.05 -3.65
N PHE A 87 2.25 5.07 -2.68
CA PHE A 87 1.41 3.94 -2.31
C PHE A 87 0.00 4.18 -2.84
N PHE A 88 -0.51 3.19 -3.58
CA PHE A 88 -1.86 3.14 -4.13
C PHE A 88 -2.64 2.08 -3.36
N THR A 89 -3.62 2.49 -2.57
CA THR A 89 -4.33 1.59 -1.63
C THR A 89 -5.84 1.66 -1.84
N GLN A 90 -6.47 0.49 -1.82
CA GLN A 90 -7.92 0.35 -1.95
C GLN A 90 -8.65 0.63 -0.63
N SER A 91 -7.99 0.36 0.48
CA SER A 91 -8.49 0.61 1.83
C SER A 91 -7.32 0.78 2.78
N TRP A 92 -7.55 1.48 3.88
CA TRP A 92 -6.66 1.48 5.02
C TRP A 92 -7.18 0.47 6.05
N ILE A 93 -6.32 -0.39 6.56
CA ILE A 93 -6.60 -1.18 7.75
C ILE A 93 -6.50 -0.24 8.96
N HIS A 94 -7.64 0.25 9.43
CA HIS A 94 -7.74 0.96 10.71
C HIS A 94 -8.43 0.04 11.71
N ALA A 95 -7.82 -0.14 12.88
CA ALA A 95 -8.55 -0.62 14.06
C ALA A 95 -8.98 0.62 14.84
N GLU A 96 -10.27 0.82 15.06
CA GLU A 96 -10.72 1.73 16.10
C GLU A 96 -10.10 1.27 17.43
N GLU A 97 -9.64 2.22 18.23
CA GLU A 97 -8.96 1.97 19.51
C GLU A 97 -9.85 1.20 20.51
#